data_AF-A0A2S1WU71-F1
#
_entry.id   AF-A0A2S1WU71-F1
#
_cell.length_a   1.000
_cell.length_b   1.000
_cell.length_c   1.000
_cell.angle_alpha   90.00
_cell.angle_beta   90.00
_cell.angle_gamma   90.00
#
_symmetry.space_group_name_H-M   'P 1'
#
loop_
_entity.id
_entity.type
_entity.pdbx_description
1 polymer ?
#
loop_
_entity_poly.entity_id
_entity_poly.type
_entity_poly.pdbx_seq_one_letter_code
_entity_poly.pdbx_strand_id
1 'polypeptide(L)'
;NVKETGTIIRFKPAAAIFEDTTFSFDTLSNRLRELAFLNRGLKIVIEDERDTRTHTFLYKGGIIEFVKTHPKSDQVSATVNAV
;
A
#
# COMPACT_ATOMS: atom_id res chain seq x y z
N ASN A 1 -14.39 12.93 -27.86
CA ASN A 1 -13.31 13.79 -27.34
C ASN A 1 -13.28 13.69 -25.82
N VAL A 2 -12.50 12.76 -25.28
CA VAL A 2 -12.25 12.73 -23.82
C VAL A 2 -11.15 13.74 -23.56
N LYS A 3 -11.45 14.80 -22.82
CA LYS A 3 -10.41 15.71 -22.31
C LYS A 3 -9.71 14.96 -21.18
N GLU A 4 -8.41 14.74 -21.32
CA GLU A 4 -7.60 14.20 -20.23
C GLU A 4 -7.58 15.21 -19.09
N THR A 5 -7.86 14.76 -17.87
CA THR A 5 -7.86 15.59 -16.66
C THR A 5 -6.97 14.94 -15.61
N GLY A 6 -6.39 15.77 -14.74
CA GLY A 6 -5.52 15.29 -13.67
C GLY A 6 -5.11 16.40 -12.73
N THR A 7 -4.62 16.02 -11.54
CA THR A 7 -4.13 16.93 -10.51
C THR A 7 -2.76 16.45 -10.06
N ILE A 8 -1.78 17.36 -9.99
CA ILE A 8 -0.43 17.07 -9.50
C ILE A 8 -0.21 17.85 -8.21
N ILE A 9 0.24 17.15 -7.17
CA ILE A 9 0.58 17.73 -5.87
C ILE A 9 2.05 17.42 -5.58
N ARG A 10 2.82 18.46 -5.25
CA ARG A 10 4.23 18.36 -4.84
C ARG A 10 4.40 19.16 -3.55
N PHE A 11 4.98 18.56 -2.53
CA PHE A 11 5.22 19.22 -1.25
C PHE A 11 6.54 18.76 -0.62
N LYS A 12 7.04 19.55 0.32
CA LYS A 12 8.21 19.25 1.14
C LYS A 12 7.82 19.38 2.61
N PRO A 13 8.01 18.35 3.46
CA PRO A 13 7.75 18.45 4.90
C PRO A 13 8.60 19.57 5.54
N ALA A 14 8.01 20.30 6.48
CA ALA A 14 8.72 21.35 7.21
C ALA A 14 9.51 20.77 8.39
N ALA A 15 10.84 20.80 8.32
CA ALA A 15 11.73 20.26 9.36
C ALA A 15 11.62 20.97 10.73
N ALA A 16 11.01 22.15 10.78
CA ALA A 16 10.72 22.83 12.04
C ALA A 16 9.49 22.25 12.78
N ILE A 17 8.65 21.50 12.08
CA ILE A 17 7.41 20.91 12.62
C ILE A 17 7.58 19.41 12.87
N PHE A 18 8.26 18.70 11.97
CA PHE A 18 8.42 17.24 12.03
C PHE A 18 9.80 16.85 12.59
N GLU A 19 9.82 15.83 13.46
CA GLU A 19 11.07 15.25 13.99
C GLU A 19 11.89 14.53 12.91
N ASP A 20 11.22 13.82 11.99
CA ASP A 20 11.82 13.19 10.81
C ASP A 20 11.02 13.56 9.56
N THR A 21 11.73 13.87 8.48
CA THR A 21 11.15 14.22 7.18
C THR A 21 11.47 13.18 6.11
N THR A 22 12.14 12.09 6.50
CA THR A 22 12.51 10.99 5.62
C THR A 22 11.30 10.10 5.38
N PHE A 23 10.91 9.97 4.11
CA PHE A 23 9.85 9.04 3.75
C PHE A 23 10.36 7.60 3.69
N SER A 24 9.67 6.69 4.38
CA SER A 24 9.86 5.25 4.27
C SER A 24 9.14 4.69 3.05
N PHE A 25 9.91 4.17 2.09
CA PHE A 25 9.35 3.55 0.89
C PHE A 25 8.45 2.36 1.24
N ASP A 26 8.87 1.51 2.17
CA ASP A 26 8.12 0.29 2.51
C ASP A 26 6.78 0.63 3.17
N THR A 27 6.75 1.63 4.04
CA THR A 27 5.52 2.12 4.67
C THR A 27 4.54 2.66 3.63
N LEU A 28 5.00 3.54 2.74
CA LEU A 28 4.16 4.09 1.67
C LEU A 28 3.71 3.01 0.69
N SER A 29 4.62 2.13 0.29
CA SER A 29 4.34 1.03 -0.63
C SER A 29 3.29 0.08 -0.09
N ASN A 30 3.33 -0.26 1.21
CA ASN A 30 2.31 -1.08 1.85
C ASN A 30 0.93 -0.40 1.79
N ARG A 31 0.86 0.88 2.16
CA ARG A 31 -0.39 1.64 2.14
C ARG A 31 -0.99 1.77 0.74
N LEU A 32 -0.15 2.05 -0.26
CA LEU A 32 -0.58 2.15 -1.65
C LEU A 32 -1.05 0.81 -2.21
N ARG A 33 -0.41 -0.30 -1.81
CA ARG A 33 -0.85 -1.65 -2.19
C ARG A 33 -2.25 -1.95 -1.65
N GLU A 34 -2.51 -1.64 -0.38
CA GLU A 34 -3.85 -1.75 0.23
C GLU A 34 -4.89 -0.95 -0.56
N LEU A 35 -4.59 0.31 -0.91
CA LEU A 35 -5.50 1.15 -1.68
C LEU A 35 -5.81 0.57 -3.06
N ALA A 36 -4.82 -0.01 -3.74
CA ALA A 36 -5.03 -0.66 -5.03
C ALA A 36 -5.91 -1.93 -4.90
N PHE A 37 -5.82 -2.67 -3.80
CA PHE A 37 -6.74 -3.77 -3.54
C PHE A 37 -8.17 -3.30 -3.26
N LEU A 38 -8.34 -2.22 -2.50
CA LEU A 38 -9.68 -1.72 -2.15
C LEU A 38 -10.37 -1.08 -3.36
N ASN A 39 -9.62 -0.47 -4.28
CA ASN A 39 -10.13 0.21 -5.45
C ASN A 39 -9.85 -0.63 -6.71
N ARG A 40 -10.75 -1.56 -7.02
CA ARG A 40 -10.63 -2.46 -8.19
C ARG A 40 -10.30 -1.68 -9.46
N GLY A 41 -9.24 -2.11 -10.16
CA GLY A 41 -8.83 -1.53 -11.44
C GLY A 41 -8.03 -0.22 -11.31
N LEU A 42 -7.78 0.27 -10.09
CA LEU A 42 -6.92 1.42 -9.87
C LEU A 42 -5.46 1.00 -10.03
N LYS A 43 -4.77 1.61 -11.01
CA LYS A 43 -3.32 1.50 -11.16
C LYS A 43 -2.65 2.54 -10.28
N ILE A 44 -1.80 2.08 -9.36
CA ILE A 44 -0.97 2.96 -8.53
C ILE A 44 0.49 2.62 -8.79
N VAL A 45 1.32 3.65 -8.99
CA VAL A 45 2.77 3.52 -9.13
C VAL A 45 3.43 4.35 -8.03
N ILE A 46 4.41 3.76 -7.35
CA ILE A 46 5.30 4.47 -6.44
C ILE A 46 6.74 4.26 -6.90
N GLU A 47 7.49 5.35 -6.95
CA GLU A 47 8.88 5.40 -7.36
C GLU A 47 9.66 6.22 -6.35
N ASP A 48 10.78 5.65 -5.88
CA ASP A 48 11.75 6.33 -5.04
C ASP A 48 12.99 6.65 -5.86
N GLU A 49 13.08 7.91 -6.28
CA GLU A 49 14.18 8.42 -7.10
C GLU A 49 15.55 8.40 -6.39
N ARG A 50 15.57 8.23 -5.05
CA ARG A 50 16.83 8.14 -4.28
C ARG A 50 17.56 6.82 -4.50
N ASP A 51 16.79 5.73 -4.56
CA ASP A 51 17.31 4.36 -4.60
C ASP A 51 16.90 3.60 -5.88
N THR A 52 16.25 4.28 -6.84
CA THR A 52 15.67 3.68 -8.07
C THR A 52 14.71 2.51 -7.80
N ARG A 53 14.02 2.53 -6.66
CA ARG A 53 13.05 1.50 -6.27
C ARG A 53 11.66 1.86 -6.79
N THR A 54 11.00 0.92 -7.45
CA THR A 54 9.68 1.15 -8.04
C THR A 54 8.74 -0.04 -7.80
N HIS A 55 7.50 0.25 -7.42
CA HIS A 55 6.42 -0.73 -7.39
C HIS A 55 5.22 -0.26 -8.20
N THR A 56 4.60 -1.20 -8.91
CA THR A 56 3.34 -0.99 -9.63
C THR A 56 2.28 -1.93 -9.07
N PHE A 57 1.12 -1.39 -8.69
CA PHE A 57 -0.02 -2.13 -8.18
C PHE A 57 -1.22 -1.96 -9.10
N LEU A 58 -1.83 -3.09 -9.48
CA LEU A 58 -3.09 -3.13 -10.22
C LEU A 58 -3.80 -4.45 -9.92
N TYR A 59 -4.94 -4.35 -9.25
CA TYR A 59 -5.69 -5.51 -8.79
C TYR A 59 -7.09 -5.52 -9.39
N LYS A 60 -7.50 -6.66 -9.94
CA LYS A 60 -8.81 -6.83 -10.60
C LYS A 60 -9.82 -7.52 -9.69
N GLY A 61 -9.38 -8.32 -8.72
CA GLY A 61 -10.27 -9.00 -7.78
C GLY A 61 -10.85 -8.08 -6.70
N GLY A 62 -10.19 -6.95 -6.42
CA GLY A 62 -10.59 -6.05 -5.35
C GLY A 62 -10.24 -6.62 -3.96
N ILE A 63 -11.06 -6.36 -2.95
CA ILE A 63 -10.82 -6.80 -1.56
C ILE A 63 -10.66 -8.32 -1.38
N ILE A 64 -11.20 -9.13 -2.30
CA ILE A 64 -11.04 -10.60 -2.27
C ILE A 64 -9.57 -10.99 -2.43
N GLU A 65 -8.80 -10.26 -3.24
CA GLU A 65 -7.36 -10.51 -3.40
C GLU A 65 -6.57 -10.10 -2.15
N PHE A 66 -6.97 -9.01 -1.48
CA PHE A 66 -6.36 -8.56 -0.23
C PHE A 66 -6.43 -9.63 0.89
N VAL A 67 -7.62 -10.23 1.06
CA VAL A 67 -7.84 -11.28 2.08
C VAL A 67 -7.05 -12.55 1.76
N LYS A 68 -6.85 -12.89 0.48
CA LYS A 68 -5.99 -14.03 0.09
C LYS A 68 -4.51 -13.79 0.41
N THR A 69 -4.02 -12.55 0.25
CA THR A 69 -2.65 -12.19 0.60
C THR A 69 -2.40 -12.07 2.11
N HIS A 70 -3.45 -11.94 2.92
CA HIS A 70 -3.39 -11.98 4.39
C HIS A 70 -4.17 -13.19 4.91
N PRO A 71 -3.64 -14.42 4.78
CA PRO A 71 -4.27 -15.58 5.38
C PRO A 71 -4.49 -15.32 6.88
N LYS A 72 -5.72 -15.56 7.34
CA LYS A 72 -6.12 -15.34 8.73
C LYS A 72 -5.08 -15.94 9.69
N SER A 73 -4.58 -15.13 10.61
CA SER A 73 -3.85 -15.58 11.79
C SER A 73 -4.82 -16.20 12.80
N ASP A 74 -5.65 -17.15 12.39
CA ASP A 74 -6.47 -17.94 13.30
C ASP A 74 -5.68 -19.21 13.66
N GLN A 75 -4.56 -19.06 14.37
CA GLN A 75 -4.00 -20.14 15.18
C GLN A 75 -4.45 -19.94 16.63
N VAL A 76 -5.70 -20.30 16.93
CA VAL A 76 -6.08 -20.65 18.30
C VAL A 76 -5.59 -22.08 18.51
N SER A 77 -4.42 -22.23 19.13
CA SER A 77 -3.92 -23.52 19.60
C SER A 77 -4.81 -24.00 20.75
N ALA A 78 -5.90 -24.69 20.42
CA ALA A 78 -6.64 -25.49 21.38
C ALA A 78 -6.04 -26.90 21.37
N THR A 79 -4.92 -27.10 22.08
CA THR A 79 -4.54 -28.44 22.50
C THR A 79 -5.22 -28.70 23.83
N VAL A 80 -6.41 -29.30 23.78
CA VAL A 80 -7.03 -29.94 24.93
C VAL A 80 -6.24 -31.23 25.17
N ASN A 81 -5.39 -31.24 26.19
CA ASN A 81 -4.76 -32.47 26.66
C ASN A 81 -5.84 -33.37 27.26
N ALA A 82 -6.24 -34.39 26.52
CA ALA A 82 -6.94 -35.55 27.04
C ALA A 82 -6.01 -36.77 26.85
N VAL A 83 -5.14 -37.02 27.84
CA VAL A 83 -4.74 -38.33 28.38
C VAL A 83 -4.26 -38.10 29.81
#